data_AF-A0A9X1Y1E8-F1
#
_entry.id   AF-A0A9X1Y1E8-F1
#
_cell.length_a   1.000
_cell.length_b   1.000
_cell.length_c   1.000
_cell.angle_alpha   90.00
_cell.angle_beta   90.00
_cell.angle_gamma   90.00
#
_symmetry.space_group_name_H-M   'P 1'
#
loop_
_entity.id
_entity.type
_entity.pdbx_description
1 polymer ?
#
loop_
_entity_poly.entity_id
_entity_poly.type
_entity_poly.pdbx_seq_one_letter_code
_entity_poly.pdbx_strand_id
1 'polypeptide(L)'
;MKRAKIARISAMLSFIMVFINGVISVSPAYAATNLTVDLSSVIGPVTHAAGGSLYGIDVSQPDNALIIPLHAKTYSNPAMSGPGAHRPEGDGVPVAQRIANTDSKVTLRLADMNPNWYDFPGWPDGMIR
;
A
#
# COMPACT_ATOMS: atom_id res chain seq x y z
N MET A 1 26.39 68.42 -8.65
CA MET A 1 27.12 67.27 -8.05
C MET A 1 26.46 66.62 -6.82
N LYS A 2 25.85 67.34 -5.87
CA LYS A 2 25.28 66.75 -4.64
C LYS A 2 24.06 65.81 -4.86
N ARG A 3 23.14 66.15 -5.78
CA ARG A 3 21.92 65.35 -6.04
C ARG A 3 22.20 63.96 -6.64
N ALA A 4 23.22 63.84 -7.50
CA ALA A 4 23.62 62.56 -8.11
C ALA A 4 24.29 61.60 -7.11
N LYS A 5 24.97 62.10 -6.07
CA LYS A 5 25.51 61.27 -4.98
C LYS A 5 24.41 60.69 -4.10
N ILE A 6 23.38 61.48 -3.79
CA ILE A 6 22.24 61.04 -2.96
C ILE A 6 21.42 59.97 -3.69
N ALA A 7 21.15 60.15 -4.99
CA ALA A 7 20.44 59.16 -5.79
C ALA A 7 21.19 57.82 -5.90
N ARG A 8 22.53 57.84 -5.99
CA ARG A 8 23.37 56.64 -6.01
C ARG A 8 23.40 55.91 -4.67
N ILE A 9 23.38 56.64 -3.56
CA ILE A 9 23.32 56.06 -2.21
C ILE A 9 21.95 55.41 -1.97
N SER A 10 20.86 56.09 -2.33
CA SER A 10 19.50 55.51 -2.23
C SER A 10 19.35 54.27 -3.11
N ALA A 11 19.87 54.28 -4.34
CA ALA A 11 19.83 53.11 -5.23
C ALA A 11 20.65 51.93 -4.67
N MET A 12 21.84 52.18 -4.08
CA MET A 12 22.62 51.14 -3.40
C MET A 12 21.91 50.56 -2.17
N LEU A 13 21.29 51.41 -1.34
CA LEU A 13 20.52 50.96 -0.17
C LEU A 13 19.31 50.11 -0.58
N SER A 14 18.60 50.49 -1.64
CA SER A 14 17.50 49.69 -2.18
C SER A 14 17.98 48.35 -2.76
N PHE A 15 19.14 48.31 -3.41
CA PHE A 15 19.71 47.07 -3.95
C PHE A 15 20.16 46.11 -2.83
N ILE A 16 20.71 46.64 -1.74
CA ILE A 16 21.12 45.87 -0.55
C ILE A 16 19.89 45.27 0.16
N MET A 17 18.79 46.02 0.29
CA MET A 17 17.55 45.49 0.89
C MET A 17 16.93 44.34 0.09
N VAL A 18 16.98 44.40 -1.25
CA VAL A 18 16.45 43.31 -2.11
C VAL A 18 17.34 42.07 -2.03
N PHE A 19 18.66 42.24 -1.94
CA PHE A 19 19.59 41.13 -1.74
C PHE A 19 19.42 40.43 -0.38
N ILE A 20 19.15 41.17 0.70
CA ILE A 20 18.97 40.57 2.04
C ILE A 20 17.65 39.77 2.12
N ASN A 21 16.59 40.19 1.44
CA ASN A 21 15.31 39.46 1.43
C ASN A 21 15.32 38.23 0.51
N GLY A 22 16.22 38.16 -0.48
CA GLY A 22 16.32 37.04 -1.41
C GLY A 22 17.01 35.77 -0.85
N VAL A 23 17.63 35.85 0.33
CA VAL A 23 18.36 34.72 0.96
C VAL A 23 17.58 34.07 2.11
N ILE A 24 16.27 34.32 2.22
CA ILE A 24 15.44 33.57 3.16
C ILE A 24 15.27 32.15 2.59
N SER A 25 16.19 31.26 2.97
CA SER A 25 16.06 29.84 2.74
C SER A 25 14.75 29.37 3.38
N VAL A 26 13.72 29.11 2.57
CA VAL A 26 12.51 28.42 3.02
C VAL A 26 12.91 26.99 3.31
N SER A 27 13.20 26.69 4.58
CA SER A 27 13.39 25.31 5.03
C SER A 27 12.01 24.62 5.08
N PRO A 28 11.92 23.33 4.69
CA PRO A 28 10.68 22.59 4.88
C PRO A 28 10.34 22.56 6.38
N ALA A 29 9.15 23.02 6.74
CA ALA A 29 8.64 22.87 8.09
C ALA A 29 8.22 21.41 8.29
N TYR A 30 9.04 20.63 8.99
CA TYR A 30 8.64 19.31 9.45
C TYR A 30 7.88 19.47 10.77
N ALA A 31 6.57 19.20 10.75
CA ALA A 31 5.82 19.05 11.98
C ALA A 31 6.30 17.78 12.71
N ALA A 32 6.49 17.87 14.03
CA ALA A 32 6.76 16.68 14.83
C ALA A 32 5.49 15.80 14.87
N THR A 33 5.61 14.55 14.43
CA THR A 33 4.57 13.55 14.63
C THR A 33 4.80 12.88 15.98
N ASN A 34 3.89 13.09 16.93
CA ASN A 34 3.96 12.42 18.23
C ASN A 34 3.21 11.08 18.16
N LEU A 35 3.89 9.99 18.50
CA LEU A 35 3.30 8.66 18.70
C LEU A 35 3.49 8.25 20.16
N THR A 36 2.40 8.01 20.87
CA THR A 36 2.41 7.55 22.27
C THR A 36 1.87 6.13 22.34
N VAL A 37 2.56 5.26 23.08
CA VAL A 37 2.14 3.88 23.32
C VAL A 37 1.97 3.70 24.82
N ASP A 38 0.74 3.39 25.25
CA ASP A 38 0.43 3.06 26.64
C ASP A 38 0.53 1.54 26.84
N LEU A 39 1.56 1.10 27.56
CA LEU A 39 1.81 -0.31 27.84
C LEU A 39 0.88 -0.89 28.91
N SER A 40 0.13 -0.06 29.63
CA SER A 40 -0.85 -0.50 30.63
C SER A 40 -2.24 -0.80 30.03
N SER A 41 -2.51 -0.30 28.82
CA SER A 41 -3.79 -0.45 28.12
C SER A 41 -3.76 -1.58 27.08
N VAL A 42 -4.02 -2.82 27.50
CA VAL A 42 -4.06 -4.00 26.61
C VAL A 42 -5.39 -4.06 25.82
N ILE A 43 -5.32 -4.06 24.49
CA ILE A 43 -6.51 -4.12 23.61
C ILE A 43 -6.94 -5.55 23.21
N GLY A 44 -6.09 -6.55 23.47
CA GLY A 44 -6.33 -7.96 23.17
C GLY A 44 -5.09 -8.69 22.67
N PRO A 45 -5.18 -10.00 22.37
CA PRO A 45 -4.08 -10.76 21.78
C PRO A 45 -3.68 -10.25 20.39
N VAL A 46 -2.41 -10.37 20.02
CA VAL A 46 -1.92 -10.03 18.67
C VAL A 46 -2.44 -11.04 17.66
N THR A 47 -3.30 -10.59 16.75
CA THR A 47 -3.93 -11.47 15.74
C THR A 47 -3.32 -11.36 14.35
N HIS A 48 -2.43 -10.38 14.11
CA HIS A 48 -1.92 -10.02 12.79
C HIS A 48 -3.06 -9.78 11.77
N ALA A 49 -4.16 -9.15 12.18
CA ALA A 49 -5.38 -9.03 11.37
C ALA A 49 -5.17 -8.42 9.97
N ALA A 50 -4.20 -7.51 9.82
CA ALA A 50 -3.83 -6.90 8.53
C ALA A 50 -2.72 -7.67 7.78
N GLY A 51 -2.20 -8.75 8.37
CA GLY A 51 -1.18 -9.61 7.78
C GLY A 51 -1.79 -10.49 6.69
N GLY A 52 -1.40 -10.25 5.45
CA GLY A 52 -1.99 -10.92 4.30
C GLY A 52 -1.69 -10.21 3.00
N SER A 53 -2.23 -10.75 1.91
CA SER A 53 -2.14 -10.13 0.59
C SER A 53 -3.25 -10.61 -0.32
N LEU A 54 -3.55 -9.80 -1.34
CA LEU A 54 -4.31 -10.22 -2.51
C LEU A 54 -3.33 -10.71 -3.57
N TYR A 55 -3.41 -11.97 -3.95
CA TYR A 55 -2.54 -12.65 -4.93
C TYR A 55 -1.04 -12.62 -4.62
N GLY A 56 -0.64 -12.31 -3.37
CA GLY A 56 0.78 -12.18 -3.04
C GLY A 56 1.52 -13.50 -2.84
N ILE A 57 0.81 -14.63 -2.91
CA ILE A 57 1.39 -15.97 -2.97
C ILE A 57 0.69 -16.81 -4.04
N ASP A 58 1.45 -17.70 -4.66
CA ASP A 58 1.01 -18.68 -5.65
C ASP A 58 1.45 -20.09 -5.23
N VAL A 59 1.28 -21.11 -6.08
CA VAL A 59 1.57 -22.51 -5.77
C VAL A 59 3.06 -22.76 -5.50
N SER A 60 3.95 -21.93 -6.04
CA SER A 60 5.41 -22.12 -5.87
C SER A 60 6.20 -20.86 -5.48
N GLN A 61 5.61 -19.66 -5.63
CA GLN A 61 6.30 -18.39 -5.37
C GLN A 61 5.49 -17.45 -4.47
N PRO A 62 6.13 -16.53 -3.74
CA PRO A 62 7.55 -16.57 -3.35
C PRO A 62 7.83 -17.76 -2.42
N ASP A 63 9.09 -18.17 -2.21
CA ASP A 63 9.46 -19.34 -1.39
C ASP A 63 8.85 -19.34 0.04
N ASN A 64 8.62 -20.52 0.61
CA ASN A 64 8.05 -20.68 1.96
C ASN A 64 8.88 -19.98 3.05
N ALA A 65 10.22 -19.93 2.89
CA ALA A 65 11.12 -19.21 3.79
C ALA A 65 10.86 -17.70 3.85
N LEU A 66 10.21 -17.12 2.84
CA LEU A 66 9.83 -15.71 2.82
C LEU A 66 8.44 -15.45 3.40
N ILE A 67 7.53 -16.43 3.36
CA ILE A 67 6.12 -16.23 3.74
C ILE A 67 5.78 -16.77 5.12
N ILE A 68 6.36 -17.89 5.55
CA ILE A 68 6.05 -18.51 6.84
C ILE A 68 6.44 -17.59 8.02
N PRO A 69 7.62 -16.93 8.03
CA PRO A 69 8.00 -16.05 9.13
C PRO A 69 7.13 -14.80 9.29
N LEU A 70 6.30 -14.46 8.30
CA LEU A 70 5.42 -13.29 8.36
C LEU A 70 4.18 -13.52 9.24
N HIS A 71 3.88 -14.78 9.61
CA HIS A 71 2.69 -15.13 10.38
C HIS A 71 1.41 -14.48 9.85
N ALA A 72 1.26 -14.46 8.52
CA ALA A 72 0.12 -13.83 7.86
C ALA A 72 -1.19 -14.48 8.34
N LYS A 73 -2.20 -13.65 8.57
CA LYS A 73 -3.51 -14.13 8.99
C LYS A 73 -4.24 -14.80 7.84
N THR A 74 -4.29 -14.14 6.69
CA THR A 74 -5.06 -14.63 5.53
C THR A 74 -4.50 -14.12 4.21
N TYR A 75 -4.43 -15.01 3.22
CA TYR A 75 -4.18 -14.67 1.82
C TYR A 75 -5.49 -14.69 1.05
N SER A 76 -5.66 -13.81 0.08
CA SER A 76 -6.80 -13.84 -0.83
C SER A 76 -6.32 -14.23 -2.22
N ASN A 77 -6.87 -15.33 -2.71
CA ASN A 77 -6.47 -15.95 -3.97
C ASN A 77 -7.71 -16.26 -4.82
N PRO A 78 -7.58 -16.34 -6.15
CA PRO A 78 -8.68 -16.73 -7.01
C PRO A 78 -9.20 -18.11 -6.60
N ALA A 79 -10.52 -18.32 -6.70
CA ALA A 79 -11.09 -19.65 -6.51
C ALA A 79 -10.73 -20.63 -7.65
N MET A 80 -10.37 -20.08 -8.82
CA MET A 80 -9.93 -20.79 -10.01
C MET A 80 -9.00 -19.86 -10.78
N SER A 81 -7.90 -20.40 -11.32
CA SER A 81 -7.02 -19.68 -12.23
C SER A 81 -6.79 -20.46 -13.53
N GLY A 82 -6.27 -19.79 -14.55
CA GLY A 82 -5.95 -20.38 -15.85
C GLY A 82 -6.94 -19.97 -16.95
N PRO A 83 -7.03 -20.74 -18.05
CA PRO A 83 -7.88 -20.39 -19.19
C PRO A 83 -9.35 -20.17 -18.78
N GLY A 84 -9.90 -19.01 -19.14
CA GLY A 84 -11.29 -18.64 -18.83
C GLY A 84 -11.50 -17.97 -17.46
N ALA A 85 -10.46 -17.88 -16.62
CA ALA A 85 -10.51 -17.17 -15.34
C ALA A 85 -9.97 -15.73 -15.44
N HIS A 86 -10.15 -14.94 -14.38
CA HIS A 86 -9.61 -13.58 -14.24
C HIS A 86 -8.06 -13.56 -14.22
N ARG A 87 -7.46 -14.58 -13.60
CA ARG A 87 -6.01 -14.69 -13.39
C ARG A 87 -5.45 -15.95 -14.06
N PRO A 88 -4.25 -15.88 -14.64
CA PRO A 88 -3.60 -17.05 -15.22
C PRO A 88 -3.09 -18.04 -14.16
N GLU A 89 -2.83 -17.57 -12.94
CA GLU A 89 -2.20 -18.31 -11.83
C GLU A 89 -2.80 -17.91 -10.49
N GLY A 90 -2.35 -18.55 -9.40
CA GLY A 90 -2.75 -18.20 -8.05
C GLY A 90 -3.87 -19.04 -7.47
N ASP A 91 -4.29 -20.15 -8.09
CA ASP A 91 -5.41 -20.98 -7.62
C ASP A 91 -5.36 -21.20 -6.10
N GLY A 92 -6.43 -20.75 -5.43
CA GLY A 92 -6.51 -20.70 -3.98
C GLY A 92 -6.50 -22.07 -3.32
N VAL A 93 -6.97 -23.13 -3.99
CA VAL A 93 -6.96 -24.48 -3.38
C VAL A 93 -5.54 -25.06 -3.30
N PRO A 94 -4.74 -25.09 -4.38
CA PRO A 94 -3.32 -25.42 -4.30
C PRO A 94 -2.53 -24.50 -3.36
N VAL A 95 -2.81 -23.20 -3.34
CA VAL A 95 -2.18 -22.27 -2.39
C VAL A 95 -2.52 -22.66 -0.95
N ALA A 96 -3.77 -23.00 -0.64
CA ALA A 96 -4.15 -23.46 0.69
C ALA A 96 -3.43 -24.75 1.09
N GLN A 97 -3.25 -25.69 0.16
CA GLN A 97 -2.46 -26.91 0.39
C GLN A 97 -1.00 -26.59 0.71
N ARG A 98 -0.41 -25.64 -0.03
CA ARG A 98 0.99 -25.22 0.14
C ARG A 98 1.26 -24.68 1.55
N ILE A 99 0.33 -23.93 2.13
CA ILE A 99 0.47 -23.30 3.46
C ILE A 99 -0.28 -24.05 4.57
N ALA A 100 -0.72 -25.29 4.32
CA ALA A 100 -1.53 -26.08 5.26
C ALA A 100 -0.81 -26.40 6.58
N ASN A 101 0.52 -26.31 6.62
CA ASN A 101 1.34 -26.48 7.82
C ASN A 101 1.47 -25.19 8.66
N THR A 102 0.74 -24.13 8.31
CA THR A 102 0.71 -22.86 9.03
C THR A 102 -0.70 -22.55 9.57
N ASP A 103 -0.81 -21.56 10.44
CA ASP A 103 -2.11 -21.05 10.91
C ASP A 103 -2.81 -20.12 9.90
N SER A 104 -2.11 -19.75 8.82
CA SER A 104 -2.63 -18.88 7.77
C SER A 104 -3.83 -19.53 7.08
N LYS A 105 -4.77 -18.70 6.60
CA LYS A 105 -5.93 -19.14 5.80
C LYS A 105 -5.90 -18.57 4.39
N VAL A 106 -6.69 -19.16 3.50
CA VAL A 106 -6.90 -18.65 2.14
C VAL A 106 -8.38 -18.32 1.97
N THR A 107 -8.67 -17.08 1.59
CA THR A 107 -9.99 -16.69 1.09
C THR A 107 -10.05 -16.97 -0.41
N LEU A 108 -10.99 -17.83 -0.81
CA LEU A 108 -11.28 -18.11 -2.22
C LEU A 108 -12.14 -17.00 -2.81
N ARG A 109 -11.58 -16.25 -3.74
CA ARG A 109 -12.27 -15.16 -4.41
C ARG A 109 -13.03 -15.68 -5.63
N LEU A 110 -14.30 -16.00 -5.44
CA LEU A 110 -15.18 -16.59 -6.47
C LEU A 110 -15.36 -15.68 -7.70
N ALA A 111 -15.28 -14.36 -7.53
CA ALA A 111 -15.36 -13.42 -8.65
C ALA A 111 -14.29 -13.70 -9.73
N ASP A 112 -13.12 -14.18 -9.33
CA ASP A 112 -12.01 -14.45 -10.24
C ASP A 112 -12.24 -15.66 -11.15
N MET A 113 -13.34 -16.39 -10.98
CA MET A 113 -13.77 -17.42 -11.94
C MET A 113 -14.21 -16.81 -13.27
N ASN A 114 -14.57 -15.52 -13.30
CA ASN A 114 -14.99 -14.82 -14.51
C ASN A 114 -13.80 -14.15 -15.20
N PRO A 115 -13.70 -14.18 -16.54
CA PRO A 115 -12.59 -13.57 -17.28
C PRO A 115 -12.66 -12.03 -17.30
N ASN A 116 -11.64 -11.41 -17.90
CA ASN A 116 -11.51 -9.95 -18.04
C ASN A 116 -11.64 -9.25 -16.68
N TRP A 117 -12.44 -8.19 -16.54
CA TRP A 117 -12.67 -7.55 -15.25
C TRP A 117 -14.03 -7.96 -14.69
N TYR A 118 -14.19 -9.27 -14.45
CA TYR A 118 -15.38 -9.91 -13.90
C TYR A 118 -16.58 -9.97 -14.84
N ASP A 119 -16.35 -10.38 -16.09
CA ASP A 119 -17.40 -10.58 -17.08
C ASP A 119 -18.32 -11.73 -16.65
N PHE A 120 -19.38 -11.39 -15.91
CA PHE A 120 -20.32 -12.35 -15.36
C PHE A 120 -21.32 -12.82 -16.44
N PRO A 121 -21.39 -14.12 -16.76
CA PRO A 121 -22.25 -14.63 -17.82
C PRO A 121 -23.75 -14.66 -17.46
N GLY A 122 -24.11 -14.24 -16.24
CA GLY A 122 -25.44 -14.44 -15.69
C GLY A 122 -25.55 -15.75 -14.91
N TRP A 123 -26.69 -15.95 -14.26
CA TRP A 123 -26.99 -17.19 -13.56
C TRP A 123 -27.49 -18.25 -14.55
N PRO A 124 -27.08 -19.52 -14.42
CA PRO A 124 -27.74 -20.62 -15.13
C PRO A 124 -29.24 -20.63 -14.84
N ASP A 125 -30.03 -21.01 -15.84
CA ASP A 125 -31.47 -21.19 -15.68
C ASP A 125 -31.77 -22.13 -14.50
N GLY A 126 -32.51 -21.62 -13.51
CA GLY A 126 -32.92 -22.36 -12.31
C GLY A 126 -32.02 -22.18 -11.07
N MET A 127 -30.90 -21.44 -11.12
CA MET A 127 -30.09 -21.18 -9.92
C MET A 127 -30.69 -20.14 -8.95
N ILE A 128 -31.65 -19.33 -9.40
CA ILE A 128 -32.27 -18.23 -8.65
C ILE A 128 -33.81 -18.31 -8.65
N ARG A 129 -34.38 -19.50 -8.83
CA ARG A 129 -35.81 -19.75 -8.70
C ARG A 129 -36.14 -20.58 -7.46
#